data_AF-A0A6A7L030-F1
#
_entry.id   AF-A0A6A7L030-F1
#
_cell.length_a   1.000
_cell.length_b   1.000
_cell.length_c   1.000
_cell.angle_alpha   90.00
_cell.angle_beta   90.00
_cell.angle_gamma   90.00
#
_symmetry.space_group_name_H-M   'P 1'
#
loop_
_entity.id
_entity.type
_entity.pdbx_description
1 polymer ?
#
loop_
_entity_poly.entity_id
_entity_poly.type
_entity_poly.pdbx_seq_one_letter_code
_entity_poly.pdbx_strand_id
1 'polypeptide(L)' 'MSLIAALADTLYSEEIARARGMGPGDKLLEGPRLFERACRLMAEGIRHQHPELDDAGVRALLVARLFRLRTLERR' A
#
# COMPACT_ATOMS: atom_id res chain seq x y z
N MET A 1 7.02 17.31 25.96
CA MET A 1 6.50 16.55 24.78
C MET A 1 6.94 17.28 23.52
N SER A 2 7.47 16.58 22.51
CA SER A 2 7.85 17.24 21.25
C SER A 2 6.60 17.53 20.41
N LEU A 3 6.65 18.60 19.61
CA LEU A 3 5.57 18.97 18.68
C LEU A 3 5.23 17.82 17.71
N ILE A 4 6.25 17.07 17.28
CA ILE A 4 6.11 15.93 16.36
C ILE A 4 5.32 14.79 17.02
N ALA A 5 5.59 14.48 18.29
CA ALA A 5 4.87 13.43 19.01
C ALA A 5 3.38 13.77 19.15
N ALA A 6 3.06 15.01 19.54
CA ALA A 6 1.68 15.47 19.66
C ALA A 6 0.93 15.46 18.31
N LEU A 7 1.62 15.80 17.21
CA LEU A 7 1.06 15.71 15.86
C LEU A 7 0.79 14.26 15.45
N ALA A 8 1.72 13.34 15.72
CA ALA A 8 1.54 11.91 15.43
C ALA A 8 0.33 11.33 16.17
N ASP A 9 0.17 11.66 17.46
CA ASP A 9 -0.98 11.22 18.27
C ASP A 9 -2.31 11.74 17.72
N THR A 10 -2.32 12.99 17.25
CA THR A 10 -3.50 13.61 16.62
C THR A 10 -3.87 12.87 15.34
N LEU A 11 -2.91 12.66 14.44
CA LEU A 11 -3.12 11.94 13.17
C LEU A 11 -3.62 10.51 13.41
N TYR A 12 -3.05 9.82 14.41
CA TYR A 12 -3.46 8.47 14.77
C TYR A 12 -4.89 8.42 15.32
N SER A 13 -5.26 9.39 16.16
CA SER A 13 -6.62 9.49 16.71
C SER A 13 -7.66 9.74 15.62
N GLU A 14 -7.34 10.58 14.64
CA GLU A 14 -8.19 10.83 13.47
C GLU A 14 -8.35 9.58 12.60
N GLU A 15 -7.28 8.80 12.41
CA GLU A 15 -7.33 7.54 11.65
C GLU A 15 -8.26 6.53 12.32
N ILE A 16 -8.18 6.39 13.64
CA ILE A 16 -9.09 5.55 14.43
C ILE A 16 -10.54 6.03 14.27
N ALA A 17 -10.78 7.35 14.39
CA ALA A 17 -12.12 7.92 14.26
C ALA A 17 -12.72 7.64 12.88
N ARG A 18 -11.94 7.82 11.80
CA ARG A 18 -12.34 7.46 10.43
C ARG A 18 -12.68 5.97 10.31
N ALA A 19 -11.80 5.09 10.79
CA ALA A 19 -12.01 3.63 10.71
C ALA A 19 -13.21 3.14 11.54
N ARG A 20 -13.58 3.85 12.61
CA ARG A 20 -14.78 3.58 13.41
C ARG A 20 -16.07 4.07 12.74
N GLY A 21 -16.00 5.17 11.99
CA GLY A 21 -17.13 5.74 11.25
C GLY A 21 -17.48 5.04 9.93
N MET A 22 -16.59 4.16 9.42
CA MET A 22 -16.84 3.42 8.18
C MET A 22 -17.97 2.41 8.32
N GLY A 23 -18.82 2.32 7.30
CA GLY A 23 -19.79 1.23 7.17
C GLY A 23 -19.10 -0.13 7.03
N PRO A 24 -19.75 -1.26 7.41
CA PRO A 24 -19.13 -2.59 7.36
C PRO A 24 -18.61 -2.98 5.98
N GLY A 25 -19.35 -2.63 4.91
CA GLY A 25 -18.94 -2.90 3.53
C GLY A 25 -17.70 -2.13 3.12
N ASP A 26 -17.61 -0.84 3.45
CA ASP A 26 -16.41 -0.04 3.17
C ASP A 26 -15.21 -0.55 3.96
N LYS A 27 -15.41 -0.88 5.23
CA LYS A 27 -14.36 -1.44 6.09
C LYS A 27 -13.78 -2.75 5.54
N LEU A 28 -14.63 -3.60 4.96
CA LEU A 28 -14.20 -4.84 4.30
C LEU A 28 -13.32 -4.55 3.07
N LEU A 29 -13.62 -3.48 2.33
CA LEU A 29 -12.93 -3.11 1.10
C LEU A 29 -11.63 -2.31 1.33
N GLU A 30 -11.37 -1.81 2.53
CA GLU A 30 -10.15 -1.05 2.83
C GLU A 30 -8.87 -1.87 2.60
N GLY A 31 -8.85 -3.14 2.99
CA GLY A 31 -7.70 -4.02 2.75
C GLY A 31 -7.37 -4.15 1.25
N PRO A 32 -8.34 -4.57 0.40
CA PRO A 32 -8.17 -4.59 -1.05
C PRO A 32 -7.77 -3.23 -1.67
N ARG A 33 -8.39 -2.11 -1.24
CA ARG A 33 -8.05 -0.76 -1.73
C ARG A 33 -6.61 -0.37 -1.39
N LEU A 34 -6.17 -0.68 -0.16
CA LEU A 34 -4.80 -0.44 0.28
C LEU A 34 -3.79 -1.27 -0.53
N PHE A 35 -4.09 -2.55 -0.75
CA PHE A 35 -3.26 -3.44 -1.56
C PHE A 35 -3.15 -2.94 -3.01
N GLU A 36 -4.26 -2.53 -3.62
CA GLU A 36 -4.28 -1.96 -4.96
C GLU A 36 -3.42 -0.70 -5.04
N ARG A 37 -3.55 0.22 -4.06
CA ARG A 37 -2.74 1.43 -3.99
C ARG A 37 -1.25 1.10 -3.90
N ALA A 38 -0.86 0.13 -3.08
CA ALA A 38 0.53 -0.31 -2.97
C ALA A 38 1.05 -0.88 -4.30
N CYS A 39 0.24 -1.72 -4.97
CA CYS A 39 0.59 -2.27 -6.28
C CYS A 39 0.79 -1.18 -7.34
N ARG A 40 -0.07 -0.13 -7.35
CA ARG A 40 0.09 1.01 -8.26
C ARG A 40 1.42 1.74 -8.02
N LEU A 41 1.74 2.07 -6.76
CA LEU A 41 3.00 2.73 -6.42
C LEU A 41 4.23 1.90 -6.83
N MET A 42 4.20 0.59 -6.59
CA MET A 42 5.27 -0.31 -7.02
C MET A 42 5.39 -0.36 -8.55
N ALA A 43 4.26 -0.37 -9.27
CA ALA A 43 4.26 -0.34 -10.73
C ALA A 43 4.88 0.95 -11.28
N GLU A 44 4.58 2.12 -10.69
CA GLU A 44 5.23 3.38 -11.08
C GLU A 44 6.75 3.32 -10.86
N GLY A 45 7.19 2.77 -9.72
CA GLY A 45 8.61 2.55 -9.48
C GLY A 45 9.27 1.61 -10.49
N ILE A 46 8.55 0.57 -10.93
CA ILE A 46 9.01 -0.34 -11.99
C ILE A 46 9.13 0.39 -13.32
N ARG A 47 8.11 1.15 -13.74
CA ARG A 47 8.16 1.93 -14.99
C ARG A 47 9.32 2.91 -15.02
N HIS A 48 9.59 3.55 -13.89
CA HIS A 48 10.73 4.45 -13.76
C HIS A 48 12.07 3.73 -13.90
N GLN A 49 12.20 2.52 -13.34
CA GLN A 49 13.42 1.71 -13.41
C GLN A 49 13.63 1.02 -14.77
N HIS A 50 12.54 0.75 -15.48
CA HIS A 50 12.49 -0.05 -16.70
C HIS A 50 11.60 0.64 -17.75
N PRO A 51 12.04 1.78 -18.33
CA PRO A 51 11.26 2.54 -19.30
C PRO A 51 11.00 1.78 -20.61
N GLU A 52 11.73 0.70 -20.86
CA GLU A 52 11.55 -0.20 -22.01
C GLU A 52 10.36 -1.15 -21.89
N LEU A 53 9.82 -1.34 -20.68
CA LEU A 53 8.72 -2.27 -20.45
C LEU A 53 7.37 -1.64 -20.82
N ASP A 54 6.53 -2.43 -21.46
CA ASP A 54 5.11 -2.13 -21.63
C ASP A 54 4.32 -2.47 -20.35
N ASP A 55 3.01 -2.16 -20.33
CA ASP A 55 2.17 -2.41 -19.15
C ASP A 55 2.09 -3.90 -18.76
N ALA A 56 2.16 -4.81 -19.74
CA ALA A 56 2.18 -6.24 -19.49
C ALA A 56 3.48 -6.67 -18.80
N GLY A 57 4.63 -6.18 -19.26
CA GLY A 57 5.93 -6.40 -18.66
C GLY A 57 6.04 -5.83 -17.25
N VAL A 58 5.55 -4.61 -17.03
CA VAL A 58 5.47 -3.98 -15.69
C VAL A 58 4.64 -4.85 -14.74
N ARG A 59 3.46 -5.31 -15.17
CA ARG A 59 2.60 -6.19 -14.38
C ARG A 59 3.28 -7.52 -14.07
N ALA A 60 3.94 -8.15 -15.04
CA ALA A 60 4.64 -9.41 -14.83
C ALA A 60 5.77 -9.27 -13.79
N LEU A 61 6.57 -8.20 -13.89
CA LEU A 61 7.65 -7.93 -12.94
C LEU A 61 7.12 -7.59 -11.54
N LEU A 62 5.99 -6.86 -11.45
CA LEU A 62 5.32 -6.60 -10.17
C LEU A 62 4.90 -7.90 -9.48
N VAL A 63 4.24 -8.82 -10.21
CA VAL A 63 3.83 -10.13 -9.65
C VAL A 63 5.04 -10.94 -9.20
N ALA A 64 6.13 -10.96 -9.99
CA ALA A 64 7.35 -11.65 -9.62
C ALA A 64 7.98 -11.09 -8.32
N ARG A 65 8.00 -9.76 -8.16
CA ARG A 65 8.49 -9.10 -6.93
C ARG A 65 7.62 -9.43 -5.72
N LEU A 66 6.30 -9.38 -5.85
CA LEU A 66 5.37 -9.75 -4.77
C LEU A 66 5.53 -11.21 -4.34
N PHE A 67 5.69 -12.14 -5.29
CA PHE A 67 5.93 -13.55 -4.99
C PHE A 67 7.25 -13.75 -4.23
N ARG A 68 8.30 -13.03 -4.62
CA ARG A 68 9.59 -13.05 -3.92
C ARG A 68 9.48 -12.53 -2.50
N LEU A 69 8.81 -11.39 -2.28
CA LEU A 69 8.57 -10.83 -0.94
C LEU A 69 7.86 -11.83 -0.04
N ARG A 70 6.76 -12.43 -0.53
CA ARG A 70 6.00 -13.44 0.21
C ARG A 70 6.84 -14.68 0.56
N THR A 71 7.87 -14.98 -0.23
CA THR A 71 8.80 -16.10 0.04
C THR A 71 9.80 -15.74 1.12
N LEU A 72 10.26 -14.50 1.19
CA LEU A 72 11.16 -14.01 2.23
C LEU A 72 10.48 -13.92 3.60
N GLU A 73 9.22 -13.49 3.65
CA GLU A 73 8.42 -13.42 4.90
C GLU A 73 8.14 -14.78 5.55
N ARG A 74 8.26 -15.88 4.79
CA ARG A 74 8.04 -17.24 5.27
C ARG A 74 9.31 -17.93 5.78
N ARG A 75 10.44 -17.24 5.79
CA ARG A 75 11.72 -17.73 6.30
C ARG A 75 12.00 -17.10 7.65
#